data_AF-A0A3N7GV23-F1
#
_entry.id   AF-A0A3N7GV23-F1
#
_cell.length_a   1.000
_cell.length_b   1.000
_cell.length_c   1.000
_cell.angle_alpha   90.00
_cell.angle_beta   90.00
_cell.angle_gamma   90.00
#
_symmetry.space_group_name_H-M   'P 1'
#
loop_
_entity.id
_entity.type
_entity.pdbx_description
1 polymer ?
#
loop_
_entity_poly.entity_id
_entity_poly.type
_entity_poly.pdbx_seq_one_letter_code
_entity_poly.pdbx_strand_id
1 'polypeptide(L)'
;NNNSFLDEKFFVRGKHDIKLCLDTYYFQSDQSFSTSHDYKVAKIMANDLIQVYTEDQLYKNMEQEDRLTDLPKLNWTGSKASLIELIYALHYQAVFDNGNADIRLIAMYFESTFNVDLGNFYQTYLELRTRKMNRTKFLDALREELIRRMDEQDEK
;
A
#
# COMPACT_ATOMS: atom_id res chain seq x y z
N ASN A 1 -39.42 -10.98 4.94
CA ASN A 1 -40.19 -10.32 3.88
C ASN A 1 -39.79 -10.86 2.53
N ASN A 2 -40.47 -11.90 2.04
CA ASN A 2 -40.33 -12.38 0.67
C ASN A 2 -41.67 -12.16 -0.02
N ASN A 3 -41.83 -11.00 -0.66
CA ASN A 3 -43.11 -10.51 -1.15
C ASN A 3 -43.18 -10.71 -2.67
N SER A 4 -43.48 -11.94 -3.10
CA SER A 4 -43.49 -12.36 -4.52
C SER A 4 -44.76 -11.97 -5.28
N PHE A 5 -45.70 -11.26 -4.63
CA PHE A 5 -47.01 -10.92 -5.20
C PHE A 5 -46.95 -10.15 -6.52
N LEU A 6 -45.85 -9.42 -6.77
CA LEU A 6 -45.66 -8.64 -7.99
C LEU A 6 -44.61 -9.23 -8.94
N ASP A 7 -44.00 -10.38 -8.61
CA ASP A 7 -42.95 -10.98 -9.44
C ASP A 7 -43.46 -11.31 -10.84
N GLU A 8 -44.72 -11.76 -10.95
CA GLU A 8 -45.36 -12.01 -12.23
C GLU A 8 -45.50 -10.75 -13.10
N LYS A 9 -45.61 -9.57 -12.47
CA LYS A 9 -45.68 -8.29 -13.18
C LYS A 9 -44.31 -7.70 -13.48
N PHE A 10 -43.32 -7.98 -12.62
CA PHE A 10 -41.98 -7.41 -12.72
C PHE A 10 -41.06 -8.22 -13.65
N PHE A 11 -41.12 -9.55 -13.56
CA PHE A 11 -40.12 -10.46 -14.14
C PHE A 11 -40.65 -11.41 -15.22
N VAL A 12 -41.92 -11.27 -15.63
CA VAL A 12 -42.48 -12.06 -16.75
C VAL A 12 -42.62 -11.18 -17.99
N ARG A 13 -42.14 -11.69 -19.12
CA ARG A 13 -42.23 -11.01 -20.42
C ARG A 13 -43.68 -10.85 -20.86
N GLY A 14 -44.00 -9.70 -21.46
CA GLY A 14 -45.32 -9.39 -22.00
C GLY A 14 -46.44 -9.17 -20.97
N LYS A 15 -46.17 -9.28 -19.66
CA LYS A 15 -47.15 -9.05 -18.58
C LYS A 15 -46.96 -7.70 -17.87
N HIS A 16 -46.79 -6.65 -18.66
CA HIS A 16 -46.48 -5.32 -18.15
C HIS A 16 -47.74 -4.54 -17.76
N ASP A 17 -47.70 -3.89 -16.59
CA ASP A 17 -48.77 -3.02 -16.10
C ASP A 17 -48.32 -1.56 -16.20
N ILE A 18 -48.96 -0.77 -17.08
CA ILE A 18 -48.62 0.65 -17.31
C ILE A 18 -48.73 1.47 -16.01
N LYS A 19 -49.57 1.03 -15.06
CA LYS A 19 -49.72 1.67 -13.75
C LYS A 19 -48.51 1.44 -12.83
N LEU A 20 -47.63 0.50 -13.14
CA LEU A 20 -46.39 0.23 -12.40
C LEU A 20 -45.20 1.08 -12.86
N CYS A 21 -45.46 2.16 -13.61
CA CYS A 21 -44.47 3.15 -14.04
C CYS A 21 -43.30 2.51 -14.82
N LEU A 22 -43.54 2.26 -16.10
CA LEU A 22 -42.51 1.78 -17.02
C LEU A 22 -41.35 2.78 -17.06
N ASP A 23 -40.13 2.26 -16.91
CA ASP A 23 -38.92 3.05 -17.06
C ASP A 23 -38.79 3.50 -18.53
N THR A 24 -38.22 4.66 -18.80
CA THR A 24 -37.95 5.12 -20.17
C THR A 24 -37.09 4.09 -20.94
N TYR A 25 -36.26 3.35 -20.21
CA TYR A 25 -35.45 2.25 -20.76
C TYR A 25 -36.29 1.10 -21.37
N TYR A 26 -37.57 0.93 -20.98
CA TYR A 26 -38.46 -0.07 -21.55
C TYR A 26 -38.67 0.09 -23.07
N PHE A 27 -38.60 1.33 -23.57
CA PHE A 27 -38.70 1.62 -25.01
C PHE A 27 -37.38 1.39 -25.75
N GLN A 28 -36.27 1.26 -25.02
CA GLN A 28 -34.92 1.10 -25.55
C GLN A 28 -34.44 -0.35 -25.45
N SER A 29 -35.11 -1.20 -24.67
CA SER A 29 -34.74 -2.59 -24.48
C SER A 29 -35.48 -3.53 -25.43
N ASP A 30 -34.82 -4.64 -25.77
CA ASP A 30 -35.46 -5.71 -26.54
C ASP A 30 -36.47 -6.45 -25.66
N GLN A 31 -37.76 -6.26 -25.93
CA GLN A 31 -38.86 -6.86 -25.19
C GLN A 31 -38.99 -8.38 -25.39
N SER A 32 -38.33 -8.94 -26.41
CA SER A 32 -38.25 -10.39 -26.61
C SER A 32 -37.26 -11.04 -25.62
N PHE A 33 -36.31 -10.26 -25.12
CA PHE A 33 -35.26 -10.70 -24.22
C PHE A 33 -35.47 -10.23 -22.78
N SER A 34 -35.79 -8.94 -22.60
CA SER A 34 -35.81 -8.24 -21.31
C SER A 34 -37.21 -8.11 -20.72
N THR A 35 -37.29 -8.07 -19.40
CA THR A 35 -38.51 -7.74 -18.63
C THR A 35 -38.59 -6.25 -18.33
N SER A 36 -39.68 -5.79 -17.69
CA SER A 36 -39.81 -4.36 -17.35
C SER A 36 -38.84 -3.90 -16.26
N HIS A 37 -38.35 -4.82 -15.42
CA HIS A 37 -37.57 -4.48 -14.23
C HIS A 37 -36.12 -4.99 -14.29
N ASP A 38 -35.71 -5.72 -15.34
CA ASP A 38 -34.33 -6.20 -15.53
C ASP A 38 -33.32 -5.06 -15.42
N TYR A 39 -33.58 -3.92 -16.06
CA TYR A 39 -32.71 -2.76 -16.00
C TYR A 39 -32.56 -2.19 -14.59
N LYS A 40 -33.66 -2.16 -13.82
CA LYS A 40 -33.63 -1.66 -12.44
C LYS A 40 -32.79 -2.58 -11.56
N VAL A 41 -32.94 -3.89 -11.72
CA VAL A 41 -32.12 -4.89 -11.02
C VAL A 41 -30.65 -4.75 -11.42
N ALA A 42 -30.35 -4.66 -12.72
CA ALA A 42 -29.00 -4.47 -13.21
C ALA A 42 -28.37 -3.17 -12.68
N LYS A 43 -29.15 -2.09 -12.57
CA LYS A 43 -28.70 -0.81 -12.01
C LYS A 43 -28.39 -0.90 -10.51
N ILE A 44 -29.19 -1.63 -9.74
CA ILE A 44 -28.90 -1.89 -8.32
C ILE A 44 -27.58 -2.66 -8.20
N MET A 45 -27.44 -3.77 -8.94
CA MET A 45 -26.21 -4.56 -8.94
C MET A 45 -24.99 -3.74 -9.36
N ALA A 46 -25.12 -2.89 -10.38
CA ALA A 46 -24.03 -2.01 -10.83
C ALA A 46 -23.65 -1.00 -9.75
N ASN A 47 -24.63 -0.40 -9.06
CA ASN A 47 -24.37 0.54 -7.97
C ASN A 47 -23.68 -0.16 -6.78
N ASP A 48 -24.09 -1.38 -6.44
CA ASP A 48 -23.43 -2.17 -5.38
C ASP A 48 -21.95 -2.43 -5.72
N LEU A 49 -21.66 -2.79 -6.97
CA LEU A 49 -20.28 -2.98 -7.45
C LEU A 49 -19.47 -1.68 -7.43
N ILE A 50 -20.07 -0.57 -7.86
CA ILE A 50 -19.43 0.76 -7.85
C ILE A 50 -19.10 1.17 -6.41
N GLN A 51 -20.02 0.96 -5.47
CA GLN A 51 -19.79 1.27 -4.06
C GLN A 51 -18.57 0.54 -3.51
N VAL A 52 -18.50 -0.79 -3.70
CA VAL A 52 -17.37 -1.61 -3.23
C VAL A 52 -16.06 -1.12 -3.86
N TYR A 53 -16.06 -0.81 -5.15
CA TYR A 53 -14.88 -0.27 -5.83
C TYR A 53 -14.45 1.08 -5.24
N THR A 54 -15.38 2.02 -5.06
CA THR A 54 -15.07 3.34 -4.50
C THR A 54 -14.53 3.25 -3.08
N GLU A 55 -15.10 2.39 -2.24
CA GLU A 55 -14.61 2.13 -0.89
C GLU A 55 -13.16 1.60 -0.93
N ASP A 56 -12.86 0.59 -1.77
CA ASP A 56 -11.51 0.06 -1.97
C ASP A 56 -10.52 1.14 -2.43
N GLN A 57 -10.91 2.02 -3.36
CA GLN A 57 -10.06 3.13 -3.79
C GLN A 57 -9.80 4.13 -2.66
N LEU A 58 -10.79 4.43 -1.82
CA LEU A 58 -10.61 5.34 -0.68
C LEU A 58 -9.66 4.75 0.36
N TYR A 59 -9.79 3.45 0.69
CA TYR A 59 -8.86 2.78 1.61
C TYR A 59 -7.41 2.82 1.11
N LYS A 60 -7.18 2.56 -0.18
CA LYS A 60 -5.85 2.64 -0.80
C LYS A 60 -5.23 4.04 -0.75
N ASN A 61 -6.04 5.07 -0.88
CA ASN A 61 -5.55 6.45 -0.79
C ASN A 61 -5.29 6.86 0.67
N MET A 62 -6.09 6.42 1.64
CA MET A 62 -5.84 6.69 3.06
C MET A 62 -4.54 6.04 3.56
N GLU A 63 -4.20 4.83 3.11
CA GLU A 63 -2.89 4.22 3.43
C GLU A 63 -1.70 5.01 2.85
N GLN A 64 -1.91 5.82 1.79
CA GLN A 64 -0.87 6.70 1.23
C GLN A 64 -0.84 8.10 1.86
N GLU A 65 -1.96 8.58 2.42
CA GLU A 65 -2.11 9.93 2.98
C GLU A 65 -1.95 10.01 4.51
N ASP A 66 -1.93 8.90 5.25
CA ASP A 66 -1.80 8.94 6.71
C ASP A 66 -0.35 9.32 7.16
N ARG A 67 -0.16 10.64 7.37
CA ARG A 67 0.56 11.26 8.51
C ARG A 67 2.08 11.40 8.53
N LEU A 68 2.82 11.08 7.46
CA LEU A 68 4.28 11.37 7.38
C LEU A 68 4.68 12.43 6.35
N THR A 69 3.72 12.97 5.59
CA THR A 69 3.99 13.85 4.44
C THR A 69 4.42 15.28 4.79
N ASP A 70 4.22 15.74 6.03
CA ASP A 70 4.65 17.07 6.49
C ASP A 70 6.06 17.10 7.08
N LEU A 71 6.71 15.95 7.26
CA LEU A 71 8.13 15.93 7.65
C LEU A 71 9.01 16.17 6.43
N PRO A 72 10.00 17.09 6.51
CA PRO A 72 10.94 17.27 5.42
C PRO A 72 11.69 15.95 5.18
N LYS A 73 11.66 15.49 3.92
CA LYS A 73 12.38 14.28 3.52
C LYS A 73 13.88 14.46 3.80
N LEU A 74 14.47 13.51 4.51
CA LEU A 74 15.91 13.49 4.74
C LEU A 74 16.60 12.75 3.60
N ASN A 75 17.60 13.37 2.98
CA ASN A 75 18.42 12.73 1.97
C ASN A 75 19.67 12.13 2.63
N TRP A 76 20.00 10.89 2.29
CA TRP A 76 21.26 10.30 2.74
C TRP A 76 22.44 10.88 1.97
N THR A 77 23.38 11.47 2.71
CA THR A 77 24.59 12.12 2.17
C THR A 77 25.85 11.29 2.33
N GLY A 78 25.78 10.18 3.08
CA GLY A 78 26.88 9.24 3.25
C GLY A 78 27.11 8.35 2.03
N SER A 79 28.13 7.49 2.10
CA SER A 79 28.35 6.51 1.04
C SER A 79 27.24 5.44 1.01
N LYS A 80 26.92 4.89 -0.18
CA LYS A 80 25.99 3.77 -0.31
C LYS A 80 26.44 2.57 0.54
N ALA A 81 27.75 2.30 0.55
CA ALA A 81 28.34 1.23 1.35
C ALA A 81 28.09 1.42 2.87
N SER A 82 28.13 2.65 3.37
CA SER A 82 27.82 2.96 4.77
C SER A 82 26.34 2.69 5.10
N LEU A 83 25.42 3.02 4.19
CA LEU A 83 24.00 2.73 4.37
C LEU A 83 23.73 1.22 4.36
N ILE A 84 24.39 0.50 3.45
CA ILE A 84 24.32 -0.97 3.36
C ILE A 84 24.87 -1.63 4.62
N GLU A 85 25.99 -1.13 5.15
CA GLU A 85 26.54 -1.58 6.43
C GLU A 85 25.53 -1.46 7.58
N LEU A 86 24.86 -0.31 7.68
CA LEU A 86 23.81 -0.06 8.68
C LEU A 86 22.59 -0.99 8.49
N ILE A 87 22.10 -1.14 7.25
CA ILE A 87 20.97 -2.00 6.91
C ILE A 87 21.24 -3.45 7.34
N TYR A 88 22.43 -3.99 7.03
CA TYR A 88 22.80 -5.34 7.44
C TYR A 88 22.94 -5.47 8.95
N ALA A 89 23.50 -4.48 9.65
CA ALA A 89 23.60 -4.50 11.10
C ALA A 89 22.23 -4.54 11.78
N LEU A 90 21.29 -3.73 11.33
CA LEU A 90 19.91 -3.72 11.84
C LEU A 90 19.20 -5.05 11.54
N HIS A 91 19.39 -5.59 10.34
CA HIS A 91 18.82 -6.89 9.98
C HIS A 91 19.36 -8.02 10.86
N TYR A 92 20.68 -8.13 11.05
CA TYR A 92 21.25 -9.17 11.91
C TYR A 92 20.90 -9.01 13.38
N GLN A 93 20.71 -7.76 13.83
CA GLN A 93 20.21 -7.50 15.17
C GLN A 93 18.71 -7.81 15.32
N ALA A 94 18.04 -8.20 14.22
CA ALA A 94 16.67 -8.68 14.22
C ALA A 94 15.67 -7.69 14.85
N VAL A 95 15.92 -6.38 14.69
CA VAL A 95 15.14 -5.33 15.37
C VAL A 95 13.79 -5.04 14.73
N PHE A 96 13.61 -5.45 13.46
CA PHE A 96 12.38 -5.22 12.71
C PHE A 96 11.48 -6.46 12.73
N ASP A 97 10.16 -6.24 12.85
CA ASP A 97 9.11 -7.26 12.76
C ASP A 97 9.36 -8.52 13.61
N ASN A 98 9.74 -8.32 14.88
CA ASN A 98 10.07 -9.41 15.80
C ASN A 98 11.17 -10.35 15.26
N GLY A 99 12.07 -9.82 14.44
CA GLY A 99 13.19 -10.53 13.82
C GLY A 99 12.86 -11.25 12.51
N ASN A 100 11.67 -11.06 11.94
CA ASN A 100 11.21 -11.77 10.74
C ASN A 100 11.33 -10.96 9.44
N ALA A 101 11.82 -9.72 9.53
CA ALA A 101 11.93 -8.85 8.36
C ALA A 101 12.98 -9.35 7.35
N ASP A 102 12.61 -9.39 6.07
CA ASP A 102 13.52 -9.67 4.95
C ASP A 102 14.45 -8.46 4.73
N ILE A 103 15.75 -8.72 4.56
CA ILE A 103 16.75 -7.71 4.18
C ILE A 103 16.35 -6.90 2.94
N ARG A 104 15.65 -7.51 1.97
CA ARG A 104 15.16 -6.81 0.77
C ARG A 104 14.12 -5.76 1.13
N LEU A 105 13.20 -6.12 2.02
CA LEU A 105 12.16 -5.21 2.48
C LEU A 105 12.80 -4.03 3.24
N ILE A 106 13.74 -4.32 4.14
CA ILE A 106 14.49 -3.30 4.88
C ILE A 106 15.23 -2.38 3.89
N ALA A 107 15.93 -2.93 2.89
CA ALA A 107 16.64 -2.15 1.89
C ALA A 107 15.69 -1.21 1.12
N MET A 108 14.55 -1.71 0.63
CA MET A 108 13.54 -0.90 -0.06
C MET A 108 13.00 0.25 0.81
N TYR A 109 12.77 0.00 2.10
CA TYR A 109 12.37 1.04 3.05
C TYR A 109 13.42 2.14 3.17
N PHE A 110 14.70 1.77 3.28
CA PHE A 110 15.78 2.74 3.38
C PHE A 110 15.99 3.52 2.07
N GLU A 111 15.87 2.87 0.91
CA GLU A 111 15.94 3.53 -0.41
C GLU A 111 14.85 4.60 -0.56
N SER A 112 13.61 4.25 -0.20
CA SER A 112 12.46 5.16 -0.27
C SER A 112 12.58 6.30 0.74
N THR A 113 12.95 5.98 1.99
CA THR A 113 13.03 6.96 3.08
C THR A 113 14.13 7.98 2.85
N PHE A 114 15.29 7.53 2.36
CA PHE A 114 16.47 8.38 2.19
C PHE A 114 16.71 8.87 0.76
N ASN A 115 15.82 8.53 -0.17
CA ASN A 115 15.90 8.89 -1.58
C ASN A 115 17.26 8.51 -2.21
N VAL A 116 17.68 7.26 -1.99
CA VAL A 116 18.93 6.69 -2.52
C VAL A 116 18.62 5.40 -3.26
N ASP A 117 19.32 5.19 -4.38
CA ASP A 117 19.38 3.90 -5.05
C ASP A 117 20.60 3.11 -4.53
N LEU A 118 20.38 1.98 -3.86
CA LEU A 118 21.45 1.12 -3.34
C LEU A 118 22.04 0.20 -4.42
N GLY A 119 21.33 -0.02 -5.53
CA GLY A 119 21.74 -0.95 -6.57
C GLY A 119 21.92 -2.38 -6.04
N ASN A 120 23.03 -3.03 -6.40
CA ASN A 120 23.32 -4.40 -5.95
C ASN A 120 23.91 -4.41 -4.52
N PHE A 121 23.06 -4.19 -3.53
CA PHE A 121 23.48 -4.12 -2.13
C PHE A 121 24.06 -5.43 -1.59
N TYR A 122 23.67 -6.59 -2.13
CA TYR A 122 24.25 -7.89 -1.77
C TYR A 122 25.74 -7.97 -2.15
N GLN A 123 26.10 -7.52 -3.35
CA GLN A 123 27.48 -7.51 -3.81
C GLN A 123 28.31 -6.52 -2.99
N THR A 124 27.80 -5.32 -2.75
CA THR A 124 28.51 -4.34 -1.92
C THR A 124 28.72 -4.86 -0.50
N TYR A 125 27.75 -5.55 0.10
CA TYR A 125 27.94 -6.17 1.41
C TYR A 125 28.98 -7.30 1.38
N LEU A 126 29.02 -8.10 0.32
CA LEU A 126 30.06 -9.11 0.16
C LEU A 126 31.46 -8.47 0.14
N GLU A 127 31.62 -7.34 -0.54
CA GLU A 127 32.86 -6.55 -0.56
C GLU A 127 33.21 -5.95 0.80
N LEU A 128 32.22 -5.52 1.59
CA LEU A 128 32.45 -5.07 2.97
C LEU A 128 33.00 -6.22 3.83
N ARG A 129 32.41 -7.41 3.69
CA ARG A 129 32.79 -8.60 4.46
C ARG A 129 34.19 -9.12 4.15
N THR A 130 34.66 -8.98 2.90
CA THR A 130 35.99 -9.44 2.48
C THR A 130 37.13 -8.55 2.94
N ARG A 131 36.84 -7.35 3.46
CA ARG A 131 37.87 -6.46 4.01
C ARG A 131 38.58 -7.10 5.21
N LYS A 132 39.92 -7.08 5.17
CA LYS A 132 40.78 -7.61 6.26
C LYS A 132 40.81 -6.68 7.48
N MET A 133 40.65 -5.38 7.26
CA MET A 133 40.64 -4.34 8.30
C MET A 133 39.36 -3.51 8.16
N ASN A 134 38.74 -3.15 9.29
CA ASN A 134 37.58 -2.24 9.36
C ASN A 134 36.37 -2.66 8.50
N ARG A 135 35.83 -3.85 8.81
CA ARG A 135 34.60 -4.38 8.18
C ARG A 135 33.37 -3.54 8.51
N THR A 136 33.36 -2.92 9.69
CA THR A 136 32.27 -2.13 10.27
C THR A 136 32.67 -0.66 10.46
N LYS A 137 33.38 -0.10 9.48
CA LYS A 137 33.98 1.24 9.58
C LYS A 137 32.94 2.31 9.92
N PHE A 138 31.74 2.22 9.33
CA PHE A 138 30.71 3.24 9.56
C PHE A 138 30.09 3.11 10.95
N LEU A 139 29.79 1.89 11.40
CA LEU A 139 29.21 1.66 12.73
C LEU A 139 30.19 2.01 13.86
N ASP A 140 31.48 1.72 13.69
CA ASP A 140 32.51 2.11 14.65
C ASP A 140 32.59 3.63 14.77
N ALA A 141 32.59 4.35 13.64
CA ALA A 141 32.57 5.82 13.63
C ALA A 141 31.29 6.40 14.26
N LEU A 142 30.12 5.79 14.00
CA LEU A 142 28.86 6.19 14.62
C LEU A 142 28.89 6.04 16.14
N ARG A 143 29.40 4.91 16.64
CA ARG A 143 29.56 4.67 18.08
C ARG A 143 30.50 5.70 18.70
N GLU A 144 31.67 5.90 18.11
CA GLU A 144 32.69 6.83 18.62
C GLU A 144 32.15 8.26 18.70
N GLU A 145 31.50 8.75 17.64
CA GLU A 145 30.93 10.10 17.64
C GLU A 145 29.78 10.24 18.64
N LEU A 146 28.95 9.21 18.82
CA LEU A 146 27.87 9.24 19.81
C LEU A 146 28.41 9.34 21.23
N ILE A 147 29.38 8.50 21.60
CA ILE A 147 30.01 8.51 22.92
C ILE A 147 30.68 9.86 23.18
N ARG A 148 31.48 10.35 22.21
CA ARG A 148 32.16 11.65 22.32
C ARG A 148 31.20 12.79 22.64
N ARG A 149 30.01 12.80 22.01
CA ARG A 149 28.98 13.83 22.24
C ARG A 149 28.29 13.69 23.60
N MET A 150 28.18 12.48 24.14
CA MET A 150 27.64 12.26 25.49
C MET A 150 28.63 12.75 26.54
N ASP A 151 29.92 12.39 26.41
CA ASP A 151 30.97 12.83 27.33
C ASP A 151 31.10 14.37 27.36
N GLU A 152 31.01 15.04 26.21
CA GLU A 152 31.02 16.51 26.12
C GLU A 152 29.84 17.21 26.82
N GLN A 153 28.71 16.51 27.02
CA GLN A 153 27.55 17.02 27.72
C GLN A 153 27.66 16.80 29.23
N ASP A 154 28.23 15.67 29.65
CA ASP A 154 28.42 15.35 31.07
C ASP A 154 29.56 16.16 31.71
N GLU A 155 30.51 16.66 30.92
CA GLU A 155 31.58 17.56 31.37
C GLU A 155 31.13 19.03 31.54
N LYS A 156 29.89 19.39 31.19
CA LYS A 156 29.31 20.74 31.33
C LYS A 156 28.35 20.88 32.51
#